data_AF-A0A921IQ23-F1
#
_entry.id   AF-A0A921IQ23-F1
#
_cell.length_a   1.000
_cell.length_b   1.000
_cell.length_c   1.000
_cell.angle_alpha   90.00
_cell.angle_beta   90.00
_cell.angle_gamma   90.00
#
_symmetry.space_group_name_H-M   'P 1'
#
loop_
_entity.id
_entity.type
_entity.pdbx_description
1 polymer ?
#
loop_
_entity_poly.entity_id
_entity_poly.type
_entity_poly.pdbx_seq_one_letter_code
_entity_poly.pdbx_strand_id
1 'polypeptide(L)'
;MKPKASIELFLRLAKQFTKDRGVILVQRKEGRAFLETNGLSAKDVNEMILQLSIRDCFDGPEADRDKSLADSWTVAEFNPVWRTSRLYLKISINLSAKRCKCLSIKPYRDTWEIHDGTKDL
;
A
#
# COMPACT_ATOMS: atom_id res chain seq x y z
N MET A 1 -0.30 8.35 -13.35
CA MET A 1 -1.21 8.35 -12.17
C MET A 1 -2.61 7.96 -12.63
N LYS A 2 -3.30 7.04 -11.95
CA LYS A 2 -4.67 6.61 -12.33
C LYS A 2 -5.70 7.72 -12.05
N PRO A 3 -6.92 7.65 -12.61
CA PRO A 3 -7.96 8.67 -12.39
C PRO A 3 -8.31 8.84 -10.90
N LYS A 4 -8.47 10.08 -10.44
CA LYS A 4 -8.79 10.43 -9.04
C LYS A 4 -9.97 9.63 -8.47
N ALA A 5 -11.06 9.52 -9.22
CA ALA A 5 -12.25 8.78 -8.81
C ALA A 5 -11.99 7.28 -8.56
N SER A 6 -11.06 6.67 -9.31
CA SER A 6 -10.68 5.27 -9.10
C SER A 6 -9.91 5.07 -7.79
N ILE A 7 -9.01 6.00 -7.45
CA ILE A 7 -8.26 6.00 -6.19
C ILE A 7 -9.21 6.23 -5.01
N GLU A 8 -10.15 7.17 -5.14
CA GLU A 8 -11.19 7.42 -4.14
C GLU A 8 -12.04 6.19 -3.85
N LEU A 9 -12.51 5.52 -4.89
CA LEU A 9 -13.29 4.30 -4.76
C LEU A 9 -12.48 3.19 -4.09
N PHE A 10 -11.24 2.99 -4.52
CA PHE A 10 -10.33 2.01 -3.93
C PHE A 10 -10.12 2.27 -2.43
N LEU A 11 -9.79 3.52 -2.05
CA LEU A 11 -9.58 3.90 -0.66
C LEU A 11 -10.84 3.72 0.17
N ARG A 12 -12.01 4.13 -0.33
CA ARG A 12 -13.28 3.93 0.36
C ARG A 12 -13.51 2.46 0.71
N LEU A 13 -13.29 1.56 -0.25
CA LEU A 13 -13.46 0.13 -0.07
C LEU A 13 -12.39 -0.49 0.83
N ALA A 14 -11.12 -0.10 0.66
CA ALA A 14 -10.03 -0.54 1.53
C ALA A 14 -10.30 -0.16 3.00
N LYS A 15 -10.70 1.09 3.25
CA LYS A 15 -11.05 1.57 4.59
C LYS A 15 -12.25 0.83 5.16
N GLN A 16 -13.30 0.61 4.36
CA GLN A 16 -14.46 -0.16 4.78
C GLN A 16 -14.07 -1.59 5.18
N PHE A 17 -13.35 -2.32 4.32
CA PHE A 17 -12.97 -3.71 4.60
C PHE A 17 -12.03 -3.82 5.79
N THR A 18 -11.10 -2.88 5.95
CA THR A 18 -10.20 -2.79 7.11
C THR A 18 -10.98 -2.49 8.40
N LYS A 19 -11.96 -1.58 8.37
CA LYS A 19 -12.80 -1.29 9.54
C LYS A 19 -13.63 -2.50 9.94
N ASP A 20 -14.21 -3.19 8.97
CA ASP A 20 -15.14 -4.29 9.23
C ASP A 20 -14.43 -5.58 9.69
N ARG A 21 -13.20 -5.82 9.21
CA ARG A 21 -12.56 -7.13 9.36
C ARG A 21 -11.07 -7.10 9.73
N GLY A 22 -10.49 -5.92 9.87
CA GLY A 22 -9.05 -5.73 10.01
C GLY A 22 -8.28 -6.00 8.70
N VAL A 23 -7.08 -5.43 8.63
CA VAL A 23 -6.10 -5.71 7.57
C VAL A 23 -5.50 -7.09 7.78
N ILE A 24 -5.30 -7.82 6.68
CA ILE A 24 -4.48 -9.03 6.67
C ILE A 24 -3.04 -8.62 6.36
N LEU A 25 -2.12 -8.85 7.30
CA LEU A 25 -0.69 -8.67 7.06
C LEU A 25 -0.14 -9.89 6.32
N VAL A 26 0.34 -9.70 5.09
CA VAL A 26 1.01 -10.79 4.35
C VAL A 26 2.41 -10.99 4.93
N GLN A 27 2.69 -12.21 5.38
CA GLN A 27 3.90 -12.60 6.12
C GLN A 27 5.14 -12.70 5.23
N ARG A 28 5.50 -11.63 4.53
CA ARG A 28 6.79 -11.53 3.81
C ARG A 28 7.90 -11.19 4.81
N LYS A 29 9.03 -11.89 4.73
CA LYS A 29 10.16 -11.78 5.67
C LYS A 29 10.57 -10.32 5.94
N GLU A 30 10.70 -9.52 4.88
CA GLU A 30 11.11 -8.12 4.97
C GLU A 30 10.08 -7.24 5.68
N GLY A 31 8.80 -7.37 5.33
CA GLY A 31 7.73 -6.59 5.96
C GLY A 31 7.59 -6.94 7.43
N ARG A 32 7.68 -8.23 7.78
CA ARG A 32 7.65 -8.68 9.17
C ARG A 32 8.82 -8.12 9.97
N ALA A 33 10.04 -8.24 9.46
CA ALA A 33 11.23 -7.69 10.12
C ALA A 33 11.10 -6.17 10.30
N PHE A 34 10.60 -5.45 9.29
CA PHE A 34 10.38 -4.02 9.39
C PHE A 34 9.38 -3.66 10.50
N LEU A 35 8.25 -4.36 10.57
CA LEU A 35 7.25 -4.16 11.62
C LEU A 35 7.84 -4.42 13.02
N GLU A 36 8.54 -5.54 13.19
CA GLU A 36 9.18 -5.95 14.45
C GLU A 36 10.23 -4.92 14.90
N THR A 37 11.15 -4.51 14.03
CA THR A 37 12.21 -3.54 14.35
C THR A 37 11.64 -2.17 14.73
N ASN A 38 10.50 -1.76 14.16
CA ASN A 38 9.90 -0.45 14.38
C ASN A 38 8.75 -0.47 15.41
N GLY A 39 8.49 -1.62 16.05
CA GLY A 39 7.40 -1.77 17.02
C GLY A 39 6.01 -1.47 16.43
N LEU A 40 5.81 -1.76 15.14
CA LEU A 40 4.53 -1.54 14.47
C LEU A 40 3.66 -2.79 14.55
N SER A 41 2.46 -2.62 15.11
CA SER A 41 1.45 -3.66 15.23
C SER A 41 0.50 -3.69 14.02
N ALA A 42 -0.29 -4.75 13.91
CA ALA A 42 -1.39 -4.79 12.95
C ALA A 42 -2.42 -3.67 13.17
N LYS A 43 -2.58 -3.20 14.42
CA LYS A 43 -3.45 -2.07 14.76
C LYS A 43 -2.91 -0.76 14.15
N ASP A 44 -1.61 -0.54 14.23
CA ASP A 44 -0.98 0.64 13.62
C ASP A 44 -1.17 0.63 12.09
N VAL A 45 -0.99 -0.53 11.45
CA VAL A 45 -1.23 -0.65 9.99
C VAL A 45 -2.71 -0.43 9.64
N ASN A 46 -3.65 -0.89 10.46
CA ASN A 46 -5.07 -0.56 10.29
C ASN A 46 -5.30 0.95 10.33
N GLU A 47 -4.77 1.63 11.35
CA GLU A 47 -4.91 3.07 11.53
C GLU A 47 -4.29 3.84 10.36
N MET A 48 -3.11 3.42 9.86
CA MET A 48 -2.51 3.98 8.65
C MET A 48 -3.45 3.89 7.45
N ILE A 49 -4.03 2.71 7.17
CA ILE A 49 -4.96 2.52 6.05
C ILE A 49 -6.21 3.39 6.20
N LEU A 50 -6.74 3.54 7.41
CA LEU A 50 -7.90 4.38 7.68
C LEU A 50 -7.61 5.87 7.46
N GLN A 51 -6.37 6.30 7.65
CA GLN A 51 -5.94 7.69 7.46
C GLN A 51 -5.48 8.01 6.03
N LEU A 52 -5.21 7.02 5.18
CA LEU A 52 -4.78 7.24 3.79
C LEU A 52 -5.67 8.21 3.02
N SER A 53 -5.05 9.04 2.20
CA SER A 53 -5.68 9.96 1.28
C SER A 53 -5.24 9.68 -0.15
N ILE A 54 -5.92 10.32 -1.11
CA ILE A 54 -5.55 10.24 -2.53
C ILE A 54 -4.13 10.74 -2.75
N ARG A 55 -3.67 11.72 -1.96
CA ARG A 55 -2.33 12.33 -2.09
C ARG A 55 -1.21 11.36 -1.73
N ASP A 56 -1.51 10.35 -0.93
CA ASP A 56 -0.55 9.32 -0.56
C ASP A 56 -0.39 8.28 -1.69
N CYS A 57 -1.33 8.20 -2.63
CA CYS A 57 -1.31 7.22 -3.71
C CYS A 57 -0.34 7.66 -4.81
N PHE A 58 0.70 6.88 -5.07
CA PHE A 58 1.65 7.16 -6.17
C PHE A 58 1.58 6.13 -7.30
N ASP A 59 1.04 4.93 -7.06
CA ASP A 59 0.79 3.92 -8.10
C ASP A 59 -0.50 3.13 -7.86
N GLY A 60 -1.07 2.59 -8.94
CA GLY A 60 -2.40 1.97 -8.93
C GLY A 60 -3.54 2.98 -8.72
N PRO A 61 -4.78 2.50 -8.47
CA PRO A 61 -5.18 1.10 -8.39
C PRO A 61 -5.11 0.35 -9.73
N GLU A 62 -4.69 -0.91 -9.71
CA GLU A 62 -4.66 -1.81 -10.87
C GLU A 62 -4.84 -3.28 -10.47
N ALA A 63 -5.12 -4.16 -11.44
CA ALA A 63 -5.18 -5.59 -11.19
C ALA A 63 -3.84 -6.11 -10.64
N ASP A 64 -3.88 -7.12 -9.77
CA ASP A 64 -2.67 -7.80 -9.31
C ASP A 64 -1.87 -8.34 -10.51
N ARG A 65 -0.54 -8.26 -10.42
CA ARG A 65 0.36 -8.71 -11.51
C ARG A 65 0.47 -10.23 -11.56
N ASP A 66 0.18 -10.90 -10.44
CA ASP A 66 -0.02 -12.34 -10.47
C ASP A 66 -1.31 -12.65 -11.23
N LYS A 67 -1.17 -13.30 -12.40
CA LYS A 67 -2.29 -13.65 -13.29
C LYS A 67 -3.37 -14.46 -12.58
N SER A 68 -3.01 -15.27 -11.57
CA SER A 68 -3.98 -16.05 -10.80
C SER A 68 -4.84 -15.19 -9.86
N LEU A 69 -4.40 -13.96 -9.58
CA LEU A 69 -5.07 -13.02 -8.66
C LEU A 69 -5.66 -11.81 -9.38
N ALA A 70 -5.24 -11.53 -10.63
CA ALA A 70 -5.57 -10.35 -11.41
C ALA A 70 -7.08 -10.05 -11.48
N ASP A 71 -7.91 -11.09 -11.61
CA ASP A 71 -9.37 -10.94 -11.75
C ASP A 71 -10.09 -10.64 -10.42
N SER A 72 -9.41 -10.80 -9.29
CA SER A 72 -10.06 -10.74 -7.96
C SER A 72 -9.38 -9.79 -6.98
N TRP A 73 -8.14 -9.38 -7.24
CA TRP A 73 -7.38 -8.48 -6.39
C TRP A 73 -6.98 -7.22 -7.15
N THR A 74 -7.33 -6.07 -6.58
CA THR A 74 -6.86 -4.76 -7.03
C THR A 74 -5.80 -4.27 -6.06
N VAL A 75 -4.71 -3.72 -6.57
CA VAL A 75 -3.51 -3.32 -5.83
C VAL A 75 -3.26 -1.83 -6.01
N ALA A 76 -2.85 -1.13 -4.95
CA ALA A 76 -2.36 0.24 -5.01
C ALA A 76 -1.20 0.45 -4.03
N GLU A 77 -0.36 1.44 -4.33
CA GLU A 77 0.84 1.76 -3.58
C GLU A 77 0.78 3.18 -3.06
N PHE A 78 1.10 3.33 -1.78
CA PHE A 78 0.94 4.55 -1.01
C PHE A 78 2.22 4.91 -0.27
N ASN A 79 2.43 6.21 -0.03
CA ASN A 79 3.56 6.72 0.72
C ASN A 79 3.17 7.53 1.99
N PRO A 80 2.33 6.98 2.90
CA PRO A 80 1.87 7.72 4.06
C PRO A 80 3.01 8.17 4.97
N VAL A 81 2.78 9.28 5.66
CA VAL A 81 3.62 9.70 6.79
C VAL A 81 3.07 9.06 8.07
N TRP A 82 3.91 8.29 8.75
CA TRP A 82 3.61 7.72 10.07
C TRP A 82 4.61 8.24 11.09
N ARG A 83 4.11 8.90 12.13
CA ARG A 83 4.90 9.69 13.08
C ARG A 83 5.76 10.72 12.33
N THR A 84 7.04 10.43 12.12
CA THR A 84 8.01 11.30 11.43
C THR A 84 8.62 10.65 10.19
N SER A 85 8.20 9.43 9.83
CA SER A 85 8.78 8.67 8.74
C SER A 85 7.78 8.47 7.61
N ARG A 86 8.23 8.67 6.37
CA ARG A 86 7.46 8.29 5.18
C ARG A 86 7.66 6.80 4.92
N LEU A 87 6.55 6.08 4.75
CA LEU A 87 6.57 4.62 4.58
C LEU A 87 6.08 4.27 3.18
N TYR A 88 6.70 3.28 2.55
CA TYR A 88 6.12 2.61 1.40
C TYR A 88 5.09 1.60 1.93
N LEU A 89 3.86 1.71 1.43
CA LEU A 89 2.76 0.83 1.80
C LEU A 89 2.06 0.31 0.54
N LYS A 90 2.13 -1.00 0.30
CA LYS A 90 1.43 -1.67 -0.80
C LYS A 90 0.26 -2.44 -0.24
N ILE A 91 -0.96 -2.09 -0.65
CA ILE A 91 -2.18 -2.77 -0.23
C ILE A 91 -2.96 -3.33 -1.42
N SER A 92 -3.77 -4.35 -1.14
CA SER A 92 -4.73 -4.87 -2.11
C SER A 92 -6.09 -5.12 -1.51
N ILE A 93 -7.13 -5.02 -2.33
CA ILE A 93 -8.52 -5.31 -1.94
C ILE A 93 -9.10 -6.39 -2.84
N ASN A 94 -10.00 -7.19 -2.26
CA ASN A 94 -10.82 -8.16 -2.98
C ASN A 94 -12.29 -7.88 -2.67
N LEU A 95 -13.08 -7.58 -3.71
CA LEU A 95 -14.48 -7.17 -3.57
C LEU A 95 -15.37 -8.33 -3.12
N SER A 96 -15.21 -9.50 -3.74
CA SER A 96 -16.02 -10.68 -3.46
C SER A 96 -15.81 -11.18 -2.02
N ALA A 97 -14.56 -11.21 -1.56
CA ALA A 97 -14.21 -11.62 -0.20
C ALA A 97 -14.35 -10.50 0.84
N LYS A 98 -14.50 -9.24 0.41
CA LYS A 98 -14.49 -8.02 1.24
C LYS A 98 -13.26 -7.98 2.16
N ARG A 99 -12.08 -8.14 1.59
CA ARG A 99 -10.80 -8.18 2.33
C ARG A 99 -9.85 -7.10 1.87
N CYS A 100 -9.06 -6.57 2.81
CA CYS A 100 -7.89 -5.74 2.55
C CYS A 100 -6.63 -6.46 3.05
N LYS A 101 -5.58 -6.46 2.23
CA LYS A 101 -4.26 -7.01 2.56
C LYS A 101 -3.22 -5.91 2.55
N CYS A 102 -2.30 -5.94 3.51
CA CYS A 102 -1.02 -5.26 3.41
C CYS A 102 0.00 -6.23 2.81
N LEU A 103 0.37 -5.99 1.55
CA LEU A 103 1.30 -6.83 0.79
C LEU A 103 2.77 -6.49 1.10
N SER A 104 3.06 -5.23 1.41
CA SER A 104 4.41 -4.77 1.73
C SER A 104 4.34 -3.47 2.52
N ILE A 105 5.21 -3.37 3.52
CA ILE A 105 5.48 -2.17 4.30
C ILE A 105 6.99 -2.07 4.55
N LYS A 106 7.57 -0.91 4.27
CA LYS A 106 9.02 -0.65 4.40
C LYS A 106 9.29 0.87 4.40
N PRO A 107 10.50 1.34 4.70
CA PRO A 107 10.83 2.75 4.53
C PRO A 107 10.57 3.19 3.08
N TYR A 108 9.93 4.34 2.91
CA TYR A 108 9.84 4.93 1.58
C TYR A 108 11.21 5.48 1.20
N ARG A 109 11.75 5.02 0.08
CA ARG A 109 12.96 5.60 -0.52
C ARG A 109 12.50 6.29 -1.79
N ASP A 110 12.68 7.60 -1.87
CA ASP A 110 12.48 8.34 -3.11
C ASP A 110 13.48 7.78 -4.14
N THR A 111 13.01 6.92 -5.04
CA THR A 111 13.83 6.47 -6.18
C THR A 111 13.83 7.59 -7.22
N TRP A 112 14.56 8.66 -6.93
CA TRP A 112 15.10 9.62 -7.89
C TRP A 112 16.62 9.51 -7.96
N GLU A 113 17.17 8.32 -7.75
CA GLU A 113 18.58 8.05 -8.04
C GLU A 113 18.72 6.99 -9.12
N ILE A 114 19.17 7.49 -10.28
CA ILE A 114 19.84 6.84 -11.39
C ILE A 114 18.96 5.99 -12.31
N HIS A 115 18.28 6.66 -13.24
CA HIS A 115 18.15 6.23 -14.64
C HIS A 115 18.47 7.45 -15.52
N ASP A 116 19.73 7.84 -15.60
CA ASP A 116 20.33 8.19 -16.89
C ASP A 116 21.85 8.09 -16.78
N GLY A 117 22.40 7.12 -17.50
CA GLY A 117 23.80 7.21 -17.90
C GLY A 117 23.89 8.32 -18.94
N THR A 118 25.01 9.06 -18.92
CA THR A 118 25.34 10.23 -19.77
C THR A 118 24.49 11.49 -19.49
N LYS A 119 25.03 12.71 -19.40
CA LYS A 119 26.28 13.28 -19.91
C LYS A 119 26.55 14.61 -19.19
N ASP A 120 27.83 14.99 -19.18
CA ASP A 120 28.40 16.33 -19.07
C ASP A 120 27.44 17.52 -19.04
N LEU A 121 27.59 18.38 -18.02
CA LEU A 121 27.87 19.82 -18.14
C LEU A 121 28.51 20.33 -16.85
#